data_AF-A0A9D4ZXP4-F1
#
_entry.id   AF-A0A9D4ZXP4-F1
#
_cell.length_a   1.000
_cell.length_b   1.000
_cell.length_c   1.000
_cell.angle_alpha   90.00
_cell.angle_beta   90.00
_cell.angle_gamma   90.00
#
_symmetry.space_group_name_H-M   'P 1'
#
loop_
_entity.id
_entity.type
_entity.pdbx_description
1 polymer ?
#
loop_
_entity_poly.entity_id
_entity_poly.type
_entity_poly.pdbx_seq_one_letter_code
_entity_poly.pdbx_strand_id
1 'polypeptide(L)'
;MKATQLKLITDCNTIRDMMERNKGISYGDKYKSNDGETTGNHNKKRLTQMEEEWEKFFQMGGGGKTTLNKIDKTYVGTIMEKGSENSRITTTMAHRLSLHFNHTSLLQNRKLISHPNRHLPRVSLAPSLLKNATIHSTNQCIISSKHRHLGLTACVVQNHNVIDESEDMEQISEGFDMDRDEEEVNVLVEQSIWIQIKEIVLFTGPAIGLWLCGPLMSLIDTAVVGQGSSIELAALGPATVFCDYLGYSFMFLSIATSNMVATALAKQGGSAASHICLAFYWVSLWLGDAFVHKAIWCNNAPFTGLKNVHLVPAANTYVQIRGLAWPCLLVGLVAQSASLGMKDSWGPLKALAVASIINGIGDIILCRYLGYGIAGAAWATLASQVVAAYMMCQTLNEKGYDVFSFSVPSGKEFLAIISLSAPVFVSLMLKMAFYSLLIYFATSMGTHTTAAHQVMVQIFWICTVCGEPLSQTAQSFMPELIYGVNRSLEKARSLLRSLVAIGAILGLLFGIVGTFVPWLFPYMFTPDQMVIQEMHRILIPYFLALVVTPATIGLEGTLLAGRDLRFISLSTTGCFCLNALVLSILCSRYGLQGCWFSLVGFQWVRFFVAFLRLLSPNGILYSEHTSQYELQKLKTA
;
A
#
# COMPACT_ATOMS: atom_id res chain seq x y z
N MET A 1 43.15 -4.87 -24.68
CA MET A 1 41.72 -4.81 -24.29
C MET A 1 40.75 -5.09 -25.44
N LYS A 2 40.92 -4.52 -26.66
CA LYS A 2 40.00 -4.80 -27.79
C LYS A 2 40.07 -6.23 -28.37
N ALA A 3 41.20 -6.93 -28.29
CA ALA A 3 41.31 -8.32 -28.77
C ALA A 3 40.65 -9.36 -27.84
N THR A 4 40.55 -9.08 -26.54
CA THR A 4 39.94 -9.97 -25.55
C THR A 4 38.41 -9.90 -25.58
N GLN A 5 37.85 -8.72 -25.89
CA GLN A 5 36.40 -8.57 -26.11
C GLN A 5 35.92 -9.21 -27.41
N LEU A 6 36.73 -9.19 -28.49
CA LEU A 6 36.37 -9.85 -29.75
C LEU A 6 36.29 -11.38 -29.61
N LYS A 7 37.14 -11.97 -28.75
CA LYS A 7 37.17 -13.43 -28.52
C LYS A 7 35.94 -13.91 -27.71
N LEU A 8 35.56 -13.16 -26.67
CA LEU A 8 34.35 -13.42 -25.88
C LEU A 8 33.04 -13.32 -26.69
N ILE A 9 32.96 -12.37 -27.63
CA ILE A 9 31.79 -12.21 -28.50
C ILE A 9 31.69 -13.37 -29.52
N THR A 10 32.83 -13.88 -29.99
CA THR A 10 32.86 -15.02 -30.93
C THR A 10 32.48 -16.33 -30.23
N ASP A 11 32.89 -16.52 -28.97
CA ASP A 11 32.56 -17.70 -28.18
C ASP A 11 31.06 -17.72 -27.77
N CYS A 12 30.46 -16.56 -27.44
CA CYS A 12 29.04 -16.46 -27.14
C CYS A 12 28.13 -16.71 -28.36
N ASN A 13 28.54 -16.26 -29.55
CA ASN A 13 27.80 -16.52 -30.78
C ASN A 13 27.82 -18.02 -31.15
N THR A 14 28.94 -18.70 -30.92
CA THR A 14 29.07 -20.15 -31.16
C THR A 14 28.19 -20.98 -30.21
N ILE A 15 28.09 -20.58 -28.94
CA ILE A 15 27.23 -21.22 -27.93
C ILE A 15 25.74 -21.01 -28.24
N ARG A 16 25.36 -19.82 -28.74
CA ARG A 16 24.00 -19.54 -29.20
C ARG A 16 23.61 -20.37 -30.44
N ASP A 17 24.49 -20.50 -31.42
CA ASP A 17 24.26 -21.32 -32.63
C ASP A 17 24.18 -22.83 -32.34
N MET A 18 24.82 -23.31 -31.26
CA MET A 18 24.65 -24.69 -30.77
C MET A 18 23.32 -24.88 -30.04
N MET A 19 22.84 -23.88 -29.28
CA MET A 19 21.53 -23.93 -28.62
C MET A 19 20.36 -23.81 -29.61
N GLU A 20 20.51 -23.03 -30.69
CA GLU A 20 19.48 -22.91 -31.72
C GLU A 20 19.37 -24.16 -32.59
N ARG A 21 20.49 -24.86 -32.85
CA ARG A 21 20.46 -26.18 -33.52
C ARG A 21 19.74 -27.26 -32.70
N ASN A 22 19.73 -27.15 -31.36
CA ASN A 22 19.03 -28.08 -30.48
C ASN A 22 17.53 -27.76 -30.28
N LYS A 23 17.03 -26.62 -30.76
CA LYS A 23 15.60 -26.25 -30.68
C LYS A 23 14.75 -26.75 -31.86
N GLY A 24 15.36 -27.45 -32.82
CA GLY A 24 14.69 -27.96 -34.03
C GLY A 24 14.07 -29.36 -33.94
N ILE A 25 13.95 -29.97 -32.76
CA ILE A 25 13.36 -31.32 -32.63
C ILE A 25 11.89 -31.20 -32.20
N SER A 26 11.02 -31.27 -33.20
CA SER A 26 9.56 -31.36 -33.09
C SER A 26 9.13 -32.58 -32.28
N TYR A 27 8.34 -32.38 -31.22
CA TYR A 27 7.56 -33.45 -30.58
C TYR A 27 6.13 -33.40 -31.14
N GLY A 28 5.95 -34.08 -32.27
CA GLY A 28 4.65 -34.50 -32.78
C GLY A 28 4.61 -36.03 -32.84
N ASP A 29 3.57 -36.60 -32.24
CA ASP A 29 3.04 -37.95 -32.42
C ASP A 29 4.03 -39.12 -32.59
N LYS A 30 4.13 -39.97 -31.54
CA LYS A 30 3.81 -41.41 -31.61
C LYS A 30 4.23 -42.18 -30.34
N TYR A 31 3.33 -43.09 -29.97
CA TYR A 31 3.49 -44.39 -29.28
C TYR A 31 2.78 -44.55 -27.92
N LYS A 32 1.55 -45.08 -28.03
CA LYS A 32 1.07 -46.21 -27.23
C LYS A 32 2.08 -47.36 -27.28
N SER A 33 2.60 -47.79 -26.14
CA SER A 33 2.84 -49.21 -25.84
C SER A 33 3.32 -49.36 -24.40
N ASN A 34 2.69 -50.29 -23.68
CA ASN A 34 3.15 -50.86 -22.41
C ASN A 34 4.63 -51.23 -22.46
N ASP A 35 5.38 -50.87 -21.42
CA ASP A 35 6.18 -51.79 -20.59
C ASP A 35 7.12 -50.97 -19.69
N GLY A 36 6.98 -51.18 -18.39
CA GLY A 36 7.95 -50.73 -17.39
C GLY A 36 9.28 -51.47 -17.55
N GLU A 37 10.33 -50.91 -16.95
CA GLU A 37 11.65 -51.52 -16.70
C GLU A 37 12.82 -51.35 -17.69
N THR A 38 12.73 -50.56 -18.77
CA THR A 38 13.91 -50.35 -19.68
C THR A 38 14.44 -48.93 -19.85
N THR A 39 13.92 -47.93 -19.14
CA THR A 39 14.35 -46.51 -19.27
C THR A 39 15.53 -46.11 -18.38
N GLY A 40 15.91 -46.92 -17.38
CA GLY A 40 17.02 -46.60 -16.46
C GLY A 40 18.43 -46.79 -17.05
N ASN A 41 18.60 -47.72 -18.00
CA ASN A 41 19.93 -48.11 -18.48
C ASN A 41 20.42 -47.26 -19.69
N HIS A 42 19.50 -46.59 -20.39
CA HIS A 42 19.83 -45.71 -21.53
C HIS A 42 20.31 -44.32 -21.08
N ASN A 43 19.75 -43.80 -19.97
CA ASN A 43 20.19 -42.53 -19.38
C ASN A 43 21.56 -42.65 -18.71
N LYS A 44 21.87 -43.80 -18.10
CA LYS A 44 23.16 -44.03 -17.45
C LYS A 44 24.32 -44.07 -18.45
N LYS A 45 24.12 -44.70 -19.63
CA LYS A 45 25.10 -44.71 -20.74
C LYS A 45 25.32 -43.33 -21.37
N ARG A 46 24.28 -42.50 -21.49
CA ARG A 46 24.40 -41.13 -22.03
C ARG A 46 25.13 -40.18 -21.08
N LEU A 47 24.95 -40.34 -19.77
CA LEU A 47 25.67 -39.57 -18.75
C LEU A 47 27.16 -39.93 -18.71
N THR A 48 27.52 -41.21 -18.85
CA THR A 48 28.94 -41.63 -18.90
C THR A 48 29.64 -41.17 -20.18
N GLN A 49 28.90 -41.14 -21.32
CA GLN A 49 29.43 -40.64 -22.59
C GLN A 49 29.65 -39.11 -22.57
N MET A 50 28.79 -38.36 -21.85
CA MET A 50 28.98 -36.93 -21.59
C MET A 50 30.18 -36.63 -20.68
N GLU A 51 30.41 -37.47 -19.66
CA GLU A 51 31.57 -37.35 -18.75
C GLU A 51 32.90 -37.60 -19.50
N GLU A 52 32.97 -38.59 -20.39
CA GLU A 52 34.17 -38.86 -21.21
C GLU A 52 34.48 -37.76 -22.24
N GLU A 53 33.47 -37.13 -22.84
CA GLU A 53 33.65 -36.01 -23.75
C GLU A 53 34.10 -34.74 -23.03
N TRP A 54 33.63 -34.53 -21.79
CA TRP A 54 34.06 -33.42 -20.93
C TRP A 54 35.50 -33.57 -20.42
N GLU A 55 35.93 -34.78 -20.05
CA GLU A 55 37.32 -35.03 -19.66
C GLU A 55 38.32 -34.86 -20.82
N LYS A 56 37.94 -35.28 -22.04
CA LYS A 56 38.76 -35.06 -23.25
C LYS A 56 38.93 -33.58 -23.57
N PHE A 57 37.91 -32.76 -23.31
CA PHE A 57 37.96 -31.30 -23.50
C PHE A 57 38.94 -30.61 -22.54
N PHE A 58 39.02 -31.07 -21.28
CA PHE A 58 39.95 -30.51 -20.29
C PHE A 58 41.41 -30.93 -20.51
N GLN A 59 41.67 -32.09 -21.11
CA GLN A 59 43.03 -32.54 -21.41
C GLN A 59 43.67 -31.85 -22.63
N MET A 60 42.88 -31.25 -23.53
CA MET A 60 43.41 -30.54 -24.71
C MET A 60 43.81 -29.06 -24.44
N GLY A 61 43.46 -28.52 -23.27
CA GLY A 61 43.82 -27.16 -22.84
C GLY A 61 45.15 -27.10 -22.08
N GLY A 62 46.26 -27.41 -22.74
CA GLY A 62 47.58 -27.34 -22.14
C GLY A 62 48.07 -25.91 -21.90
N GLY A 63 48.25 -25.52 -20.62
CA GLY A 63 49.17 -24.45 -20.23
C GLY A 63 48.64 -23.45 -19.21
N GLY A 64 49.13 -23.53 -17.97
CA GLY A 64 49.01 -22.45 -16.97
C GLY A 64 48.39 -22.87 -15.63
N LYS A 65 49.11 -23.70 -14.86
CA LYS A 65 48.78 -23.98 -13.45
C LYS A 65 48.88 -22.69 -12.63
N THR A 66 48.01 -22.60 -11.60
CA THR A 66 48.00 -21.67 -10.45
C THR A 66 47.31 -20.30 -10.56
N THR A 67 45.97 -20.25 -10.70
CA THR A 67 45.12 -19.29 -9.93
C THR A 67 43.63 -19.68 -9.79
N LEU A 68 43.25 -20.96 -9.85
CA LEU A 68 41.82 -21.36 -9.79
C LEU A 68 41.56 -22.64 -8.99
N ASN A 69 42.33 -22.86 -7.92
CA ASN A 69 42.24 -24.07 -7.08
C ASN A 69 41.56 -23.84 -5.71
N LYS A 70 40.69 -22.83 -5.56
CA LYS A 70 39.99 -22.58 -4.28
C LYS A 70 38.48 -22.35 -4.38
N ILE A 71 37.89 -22.55 -5.55
CA ILE A 71 36.43 -22.60 -5.73
C ILE A 71 36.16 -23.92 -6.46
N ASP A 72 35.12 -24.65 -6.07
CA ASP A 72 34.69 -25.95 -6.62
C ASP A 72 35.30 -27.26 -6.13
N LYS A 73 35.31 -27.44 -4.80
CA LYS A 73 34.90 -28.73 -4.21
C LYS A 73 33.80 -28.64 -3.15
N THR A 74 33.46 -27.44 -2.70
CA THR A 74 32.42 -27.23 -1.68
C THR A 74 31.01 -27.12 -2.27
N TYR A 75 30.87 -26.62 -3.50
CA TYR A 75 29.55 -26.25 -4.05
C TYR A 75 28.69 -27.45 -4.47
N VAL A 76 29.30 -28.53 -4.96
CA VAL A 76 28.56 -29.72 -5.41
C VAL A 76 28.12 -30.61 -4.24
N GLY A 77 28.91 -30.65 -3.14
CA GLY A 77 28.54 -31.39 -1.92
C GLY A 77 27.38 -30.73 -1.15
N THR A 78 27.37 -29.40 -1.05
CA THR A 78 26.33 -28.67 -0.30
C THR A 78 24.95 -28.69 -0.99
N ILE A 79 24.89 -28.91 -2.30
CA ILE A 79 23.62 -29.03 -3.04
C ILE A 79 22.96 -30.41 -2.83
N MET A 80 23.76 -31.47 -2.71
CA MET A 80 23.26 -32.82 -2.44
C MET A 80 22.80 -32.98 -0.98
N GLU A 81 23.49 -32.36 -0.02
CA GLU A 81 23.17 -32.48 1.41
C GLU A 81 21.93 -31.66 1.81
N LYS A 82 21.75 -30.45 1.23
CA LYS A 82 20.55 -29.62 1.47
C LYS A 82 19.26 -30.16 0.83
N GLY A 83 19.37 -31.01 -0.21
CA GLY A 83 18.22 -31.68 -0.81
C GLY A 83 17.58 -32.74 0.11
N SER A 84 18.40 -33.42 0.92
CA SER A 84 17.96 -34.45 1.87
C SER A 84 17.38 -33.87 3.16
N GLU A 85 17.88 -32.72 3.62
CA GLU A 85 17.47 -32.11 4.89
C GLU A 85 16.13 -31.35 4.78
N ASN A 86 15.88 -30.72 3.63
CA ASN A 86 14.59 -30.07 3.35
C ASN A 86 13.43 -31.07 3.28
N SER A 87 13.65 -32.29 2.79
CA SER A 87 12.60 -33.32 2.76
C SER A 87 12.14 -33.73 4.17
N ARG A 88 13.06 -33.88 5.13
CA ARG A 88 12.73 -34.32 6.50
C ARG A 88 12.08 -33.24 7.36
N ILE A 89 12.43 -31.97 7.17
CA ILE A 89 11.84 -30.85 7.91
C ILE A 89 10.40 -30.59 7.42
N THR A 90 10.16 -30.72 6.11
CA THR A 90 8.84 -30.47 5.50
C THR A 90 7.80 -31.51 5.95
N THR A 91 8.17 -32.79 6.07
CA THR A 91 7.26 -33.84 6.57
C THR A 91 6.95 -33.68 8.06
N THR A 92 7.91 -33.20 8.86
CA THR A 92 7.75 -33.06 10.32
C THR A 92 6.91 -31.83 10.69
N MET A 93 6.98 -30.74 9.91
CA MET A 93 6.13 -29.55 10.09
C MET A 93 4.69 -29.77 9.60
N ALA A 94 4.49 -30.47 8.48
CA ALA A 94 3.16 -30.82 7.98
C ALA A 94 2.39 -31.72 8.98
N HIS A 95 3.09 -32.65 9.64
CA HIS A 95 2.48 -33.52 10.64
C HIS A 95 2.10 -32.79 11.94
N ARG A 96 2.82 -31.71 12.32
CA ARG A 96 2.49 -30.89 13.50
C ARG A 96 1.37 -29.87 13.24
N LEU A 97 1.24 -29.36 12.02
CA LEU A 97 0.16 -28.46 11.62
C LEU A 97 -1.18 -29.20 11.46
N SER A 98 -1.16 -30.46 10.98
CA SER A 98 -2.35 -31.31 10.90
C SER A 98 -2.91 -31.70 12.29
N LEU A 99 -2.03 -31.91 13.29
CA LEU A 99 -2.44 -32.20 14.67
C LEU A 99 -3.06 -30.99 15.39
N HIS A 100 -2.77 -29.76 14.96
CA HIS A 100 -3.31 -28.56 15.61
C HIS A 100 -4.68 -28.13 15.07
N PHE A 101 -5.08 -28.60 13.88
CA PHE A 101 -6.38 -28.27 13.27
C PHE A 101 -7.50 -29.29 13.55
N ASN A 102 -7.19 -30.46 14.13
CA ASN A 102 -8.19 -31.50 14.43
C ASN A 102 -8.69 -31.53 15.89
N HIS A 103 -8.35 -30.54 16.72
CA HIS A 103 -8.83 -30.43 18.10
C HIS A 103 -9.67 -29.17 18.35
N THR A 104 -10.73 -28.96 17.56
CA THR A 104 -11.86 -28.11 17.96
C THR A 104 -13.15 -28.51 17.23
N SER A 105 -13.51 -29.79 17.29
CA SER A 105 -14.85 -30.25 16.88
C SER A 105 -15.27 -31.52 17.60
N LEU A 106 -15.38 -31.46 18.93
CA LEU A 106 -16.06 -32.49 19.71
C LEU A 106 -16.81 -31.84 20.86
N LEU A 107 -18.11 -31.64 20.69
CA LEU A 107 -19.12 -31.83 21.73
C LEU A 107 -20.47 -32.01 21.03
N GLN A 108 -20.80 -33.28 20.77
CA GLN A 108 -22.15 -33.72 20.40
C GLN A 108 -22.65 -34.69 21.47
N ASN A 109 -23.95 -34.56 21.77
CA ASN A 109 -24.86 -35.46 22.49
C ASN A 109 -25.09 -35.25 24.00
N ARG A 110 -26.30 -34.72 24.31
CA ARG A 110 -27.36 -35.56 24.91
C ARG A 110 -28.77 -35.09 24.55
N LYS A 111 -29.64 -36.09 24.47
CA LYS A 111 -31.03 -36.14 23.98
C LYS A 111 -32.08 -35.75 25.03
N LEU A 112 -33.27 -35.39 24.51
CA LEU A 112 -34.65 -35.46 25.07
C LEU A 112 -35.09 -34.47 26.18
N ILE A 113 -36.15 -33.69 25.92
CA ILE A 113 -37.51 -33.82 26.51
C ILE A 113 -38.48 -32.81 25.82
N SER A 114 -39.74 -33.23 25.71
CA SER A 114 -40.93 -32.73 25.01
C SER A 114 -41.70 -31.52 25.62
N HIS A 115 -42.24 -30.64 24.74
CA HIS A 115 -43.51 -29.82 24.77
C HIS A 115 -43.91 -28.95 26.01
N PRO A 116 -44.92 -28.03 25.95
CA PRO A 116 -45.36 -27.07 24.91
C PRO A 116 -45.75 -25.64 25.45
N ASN A 117 -46.10 -24.71 24.54
CA ASN A 117 -47.00 -23.53 24.65
C ASN A 117 -46.91 -22.50 25.81
N ARG A 118 -46.84 -21.19 25.48
CA ARG A 118 -47.83 -20.14 25.87
C ARG A 118 -47.51 -18.70 25.36
N HIS A 119 -48.54 -18.10 24.74
CA HIS A 119 -49.02 -16.70 24.72
C HIS A 119 -48.17 -15.48 24.25
N LEU A 120 -48.65 -14.89 23.14
CA LEU A 120 -48.77 -13.47 22.70
C LEU A 120 -49.07 -12.43 23.83
N PRO A 121 -49.01 -11.08 23.61
CA PRO A 121 -49.26 -10.35 22.35
C PRO A 121 -48.44 -9.06 22.01
N ARG A 122 -48.70 -8.58 20.79
CA ARG A 122 -48.39 -7.25 20.20
C ARG A 122 -49.05 -6.08 20.95
N VAL A 123 -48.42 -4.90 20.89
CA VAL A 123 -49.10 -3.59 21.00
C VAL A 123 -48.56 -2.64 19.91
N SER A 124 -49.47 -2.00 19.19
CA SER A 124 -49.25 -0.86 18.29
C SER A 124 -49.74 0.42 18.97
N LEU A 125 -49.11 1.57 18.73
CA LEU A 125 -49.75 2.89 18.88
C LEU A 125 -49.02 3.94 18.01
N ALA A 126 -49.81 4.66 17.22
CA ALA A 126 -49.55 5.98 16.61
C ALA A 126 -50.63 6.95 17.16
N PRO A 127 -50.84 8.21 16.70
CA PRO A 127 -49.98 9.31 16.19
C PRO A 127 -50.32 10.69 16.83
N SER A 128 -49.66 11.79 16.42
CA SER A 128 -50.20 13.20 16.32
C SER A 128 -49.08 14.17 15.89
N LEU A 129 -49.23 15.33 15.23
CA LEU A 129 -50.30 16.08 14.53
C LEU A 129 -49.64 17.33 13.88
N LEU A 130 -50.30 17.90 12.85
CA LEU A 130 -50.26 19.26 12.24
C LEU A 130 -49.98 19.22 10.71
N LYS A 131 -50.74 19.85 9.81
CA LYS A 131 -51.99 20.64 9.86
C LYS A 131 -52.48 20.84 8.41
N ASN A 132 -53.79 20.73 8.22
CA ASN A 132 -54.70 21.11 7.12
C ASN A 132 -54.20 22.00 5.94
N ALA A 133 -54.63 21.66 4.72
CA ALA A 133 -55.58 22.46 3.92
C ALA A 133 -56.07 21.69 2.66
N THR A 134 -57.40 21.62 2.51
CA THR A 134 -58.19 21.12 1.37
C THR A 134 -58.25 22.14 0.23
N ILE A 135 -58.43 21.73 -1.03
CA ILE A 135 -59.28 22.38 -2.07
C ILE A 135 -59.45 21.46 -3.31
N HIS A 136 -60.62 21.62 -3.92
CA HIS A 136 -61.30 20.88 -5.00
C HIS A 136 -60.67 20.83 -6.40
N SER A 137 -61.19 19.87 -7.18
CA SER A 137 -61.15 19.62 -8.63
C SER A 137 -61.64 20.77 -9.53
N THR A 138 -61.09 20.94 -10.75
CA THR A 138 -61.72 20.63 -12.08
C THR A 138 -60.98 21.23 -13.30
N ASN A 139 -61.04 20.47 -14.41
CA ASN A 139 -61.15 20.87 -15.84
C ASN A 139 -59.92 21.12 -16.77
N GLN A 140 -59.87 20.20 -17.76
CA GLN A 140 -59.73 20.39 -19.24
C GLN A 140 -58.40 20.90 -19.83
N CYS A 141 -57.99 20.61 -21.08
CA CYS A 141 -58.16 19.54 -22.10
C CYS A 141 -57.30 19.97 -23.34
N ILE A 142 -57.12 19.04 -24.30
CA ILE A 142 -56.78 19.18 -25.76
C ILE A 142 -55.29 19.48 -26.14
N ILE A 143 -54.56 18.88 -27.10
CA ILE A 143 -54.77 18.21 -28.44
C ILE A 143 -53.61 17.20 -28.72
N SER A 144 -53.85 15.92 -29.07
CA SER A 144 -53.73 15.20 -30.39
C SER A 144 -52.32 15.15 -31.05
N SER A 145 -51.78 14.09 -31.69
CA SER A 145 -52.40 12.98 -32.46
C SER A 145 -51.46 11.78 -32.81
N LYS A 146 -52.04 10.54 -32.84
CA LYS A 146 -51.92 9.40 -33.82
C LYS A 146 -50.57 8.64 -33.98
N HIS A 147 -50.47 7.30 -34.15
CA HIS A 147 -51.41 6.20 -34.46
C HIS A 147 -50.83 4.78 -34.14
N ARG A 148 -51.69 3.88 -33.59
CA ARG A 148 -51.96 2.40 -33.72
C ARG A 148 -50.89 1.42 -34.30
N HIS A 149 -50.78 0.13 -33.91
CA HIS A 149 -51.72 -1.01 -33.71
C HIS A 149 -51.07 -2.06 -32.74
N LEU A 150 -51.69 -2.68 -31.70
CA LEU A 150 -52.76 -3.72 -31.59
C LEU A 150 -52.51 -5.01 -32.43
N GLY A 151 -52.60 -6.26 -31.96
CA GLY A 151 -53.16 -6.83 -30.72
C GLY A 151 -53.06 -8.39 -30.70
N LEU A 152 -53.44 -8.96 -29.56
CA LEU A 152 -53.48 -10.38 -29.13
C LEU A 152 -54.37 -11.34 -29.97
N THR A 153 -54.07 -12.65 -29.86
CA THR A 153 -54.98 -13.80 -29.55
C THR A 153 -54.14 -15.11 -29.56
N ALA A 154 -54.47 -16.28 -28.98
CA ALA A 154 -55.20 -16.76 -27.79
C ALA A 154 -55.02 -18.31 -27.72
N CYS A 155 -54.93 -18.85 -26.49
CA CYS A 155 -55.27 -20.20 -25.95
C CYS A 155 -55.14 -21.56 -26.71
N VAL A 156 -54.45 -22.49 -26.01
CA VAL A 156 -54.79 -23.88 -25.59
C VAL A 156 -55.10 -24.97 -26.63
N VAL A 157 -54.31 -26.07 -26.60
CA VAL A 157 -54.75 -27.48 -26.76
C VAL A 157 -53.82 -28.43 -25.97
N GLN A 158 -54.39 -29.31 -25.14
CA GLN A 158 -53.78 -30.55 -24.64
C GLN A 158 -54.19 -31.71 -25.57
N ASN A 159 -53.29 -32.66 -25.84
CA ASN A 159 -53.67 -34.08 -25.87
C ASN A 159 -52.46 -35.03 -25.77
N HIS A 160 -52.65 -36.09 -24.97
CA HIS A 160 -51.80 -37.27 -24.84
C HIS A 160 -51.90 -38.17 -26.08
N ASN A 161 -50.83 -38.92 -26.38
CA ASN A 161 -50.92 -40.30 -26.87
C ASN A 161 -49.66 -41.08 -26.48
N VAL A 162 -49.90 -42.29 -25.98
CA VAL A 162 -48.95 -43.32 -25.52
C VAL A 162 -48.58 -44.19 -26.72
N ILE A 163 -47.28 -44.48 -26.91
CA ILE A 163 -46.80 -45.68 -27.61
C ILE A 163 -45.55 -46.18 -26.86
N ASP A 164 -45.63 -47.43 -26.40
CA ASP A 164 -44.56 -48.28 -25.87
C ASP A 164 -43.56 -48.61 -26.98
N GLU A 165 -42.26 -48.52 -26.71
CA GLU A 165 -41.23 -49.34 -27.35
C GLU A 165 -39.99 -49.37 -26.43
N SER A 166 -39.84 -50.48 -25.74
CA SER A 166 -38.62 -50.92 -25.07
C SER A 166 -37.73 -51.65 -26.07
N GLU A 167 -36.48 -51.23 -26.25
CA GLU A 167 -35.29 -52.10 -26.38
C GLU A 167 -34.01 -51.25 -26.61
N ASP A 168 -32.94 -51.69 -25.94
CA ASP A 168 -31.52 -51.51 -26.25
C ASP A 168 -30.83 -50.13 -26.11
N MET A 169 -30.24 -49.90 -24.93
CA MET A 169 -28.94 -49.22 -24.84
C MET A 169 -28.04 -49.91 -23.81
N GLU A 170 -27.26 -50.86 -24.29
CA GLU A 170 -26.09 -51.40 -23.59
C GLU A 170 -24.97 -50.34 -23.52
N GLN A 171 -24.55 -50.07 -22.28
CA GLN A 171 -23.19 -49.81 -21.82
C GLN A 171 -22.15 -49.24 -22.81
N ILE A 172 -21.84 -47.95 -22.66
CA ILE A 172 -20.46 -47.45 -22.70
C ILE A 172 -20.24 -46.61 -21.44
N SER A 173 -19.82 -47.28 -20.37
CA SER A 173 -19.23 -46.64 -19.19
C SER A 173 -17.73 -46.57 -19.41
N GLU A 174 -17.28 -45.62 -20.24
CA GLU A 174 -15.89 -45.16 -20.13
C GLU A 174 -15.82 -44.30 -18.86
N GLY A 175 -15.18 -44.85 -17.82
CA GLY A 175 -14.83 -44.11 -16.62
C GLY A 175 -13.90 -42.96 -16.98
N PHE A 176 -14.47 -41.76 -17.11
CA PHE A 176 -13.71 -40.53 -17.13
C PHE A 176 -13.24 -40.31 -15.68
N ASP A 177 -11.94 -40.41 -15.44
CA ASP A 177 -11.26 -40.19 -14.15
C ASP A 177 -11.41 -38.71 -13.73
N MET A 178 -12.63 -38.29 -13.38
CA MET A 178 -12.96 -36.93 -12.91
C MET A 178 -12.20 -36.54 -11.63
N ASP A 179 -11.83 -37.53 -10.81
CA ASP A 179 -11.12 -37.29 -9.54
C ASP A 179 -9.65 -36.90 -9.75
N ARG A 180 -9.02 -37.40 -10.83
CA ARG A 180 -7.60 -37.13 -11.12
C ARG A 180 -7.40 -35.72 -11.68
N ASP A 181 -8.36 -35.25 -12.49
CA ASP A 181 -8.38 -33.90 -13.05
C ASP A 181 -8.74 -32.85 -11.99
N GLU A 182 -9.63 -33.15 -11.04
CA GLU A 182 -9.92 -32.24 -9.91
C GLU A 182 -8.71 -32.06 -8.99
N GLU A 183 -7.96 -33.12 -8.70
CA GLU A 183 -6.77 -33.04 -7.85
C GLU A 183 -5.64 -32.26 -8.54
N GLU A 184 -5.44 -32.45 -9.85
CA GLU A 184 -4.45 -31.71 -10.64
C GLU A 184 -4.82 -30.22 -10.79
N VAL A 185 -6.10 -29.92 -11.04
CA VAL A 185 -6.62 -28.52 -11.07
C VAL A 185 -6.49 -27.87 -9.69
N ASN A 186 -6.80 -28.57 -8.60
CA ASN A 186 -6.65 -28.03 -7.25
C ASN A 186 -5.19 -27.75 -6.92
N VAL A 187 -4.25 -28.62 -7.29
CA VAL A 187 -2.81 -28.38 -7.10
C VAL A 187 -2.32 -27.18 -7.92
N LEU A 188 -2.79 -27.00 -9.16
CA LEU A 188 -2.45 -25.84 -9.99
C LEU A 188 -3.05 -24.54 -9.45
N VAL A 189 -4.27 -24.58 -8.94
CA VAL A 189 -4.93 -23.44 -8.28
C VAL A 189 -4.20 -23.09 -6.98
N GLU A 190 -3.82 -24.09 -6.18
CA GLU A 190 -3.08 -23.89 -4.94
C GLU A 190 -1.69 -23.30 -5.23
N GLN A 191 -0.96 -23.85 -6.21
CA GLN A 191 0.32 -23.28 -6.68
C GLN A 191 0.18 -21.84 -7.16
N SER A 192 -0.88 -21.52 -7.91
CA SER A 192 -1.16 -20.15 -8.38
C SER A 192 -1.41 -19.19 -7.23
N ILE A 193 -2.16 -19.61 -6.20
CA ILE A 193 -2.41 -18.81 -4.99
C ILE A 193 -1.11 -18.59 -4.20
N TRP A 194 -0.29 -19.63 -4.04
CA TRP A 194 1.00 -19.52 -3.35
C TRP A 194 1.96 -18.56 -4.05
N ILE A 195 1.99 -18.57 -5.38
CA ILE A 195 2.79 -17.62 -6.18
C ILE A 195 2.29 -16.19 -5.95
N GLN A 196 0.98 -15.96 -6.00
CA GLN A 196 0.39 -14.64 -5.74
C GLN A 196 0.67 -14.16 -4.31
N ILE A 197 0.49 -15.00 -3.30
CA ILE A 197 0.80 -14.66 -1.89
C ILE A 197 2.28 -14.34 -1.73
N LYS A 198 3.16 -15.13 -2.36
CA LYS A 198 4.61 -14.88 -2.31
C LYS A 198 4.95 -13.53 -2.93
N GLU A 199 4.36 -13.17 -4.08
CA GLU A 199 4.55 -11.85 -4.69
C GLU A 199 4.03 -10.71 -3.81
N ILE A 200 2.86 -10.89 -3.18
CA ILE A 200 2.29 -9.93 -2.21
C ILE A 200 3.25 -9.70 -1.06
N VAL A 201 3.72 -10.77 -0.42
CA VAL A 201 4.60 -10.66 0.75
C VAL A 201 5.95 -10.07 0.36
N LEU A 202 6.50 -10.48 -0.78
CA LEU A 202 7.78 -9.99 -1.29
C LEU A 202 7.72 -8.48 -1.62
N PHE A 203 6.57 -7.97 -2.05
CA PHE A 203 6.35 -6.54 -2.28
C PHE A 203 6.04 -5.78 -0.97
N THR A 204 5.10 -6.29 -0.19
CA THR A 204 4.50 -5.61 0.98
C THR A 204 5.47 -5.54 2.16
N GLY A 205 6.28 -6.58 2.39
CA GLY A 205 7.29 -6.59 3.46
C GLY A 205 8.27 -5.42 3.34
N PRO A 206 8.96 -5.26 2.20
CA PRO A 206 9.83 -4.11 1.99
C PRO A 206 9.10 -2.77 1.95
N ALA A 207 7.87 -2.72 1.41
CA ALA A 207 7.06 -1.51 1.40
C ALA A 207 6.73 -1.02 2.83
N ILE A 208 6.46 -1.92 3.78
CA ILE A 208 6.29 -1.56 5.20
C ILE A 208 7.54 -0.85 5.72
N GLY A 209 8.72 -1.43 5.49
CA GLY A 209 9.99 -0.83 5.92
C GLY A 209 10.21 0.55 5.30
N LEU A 210 9.87 0.70 4.01
CA LEU A 210 9.99 1.96 3.27
C LEU A 210 9.17 3.06 3.95
N TRP A 211 7.91 2.77 4.27
CA TRP A 211 7.01 3.72 4.91
C TRP A 211 7.38 4.04 6.35
N LEU A 212 8.00 3.10 7.08
CA LEU A 212 8.45 3.30 8.45
C LEU A 212 9.68 4.20 8.58
N CYS A 213 10.58 4.20 7.59
CA CYS A 213 11.85 4.93 7.68
C CYS A 213 11.65 6.44 7.92
N GLY A 214 10.73 7.08 7.18
CA GLY A 214 10.45 8.52 7.29
C GLY A 214 10.00 8.95 8.70
N PRO A 215 8.88 8.41 9.20
CA PRO A 215 8.40 8.70 10.56
C PRO A 215 9.41 8.31 11.66
N LEU A 216 10.18 7.24 11.48
CA LEU A 216 11.20 6.84 12.44
C LEU A 216 12.32 7.86 12.56
N MET A 217 12.86 8.36 11.43
CA MET A 217 13.84 9.45 11.42
C MET A 217 13.31 10.68 12.17
N SER A 218 12.08 11.11 11.85
CA SER A 218 11.45 12.28 12.48
C SER A 218 11.22 12.09 14.00
N LEU A 219 10.94 10.85 14.43
CA LEU A 219 10.81 10.52 15.85
C LEU A 219 12.17 10.57 16.57
N ILE A 220 13.25 10.12 15.92
CA ILE A 220 14.61 10.19 16.46
C ILE A 220 15.03 11.67 16.58
N ASP A 221 14.85 12.48 15.53
CA ASP A 221 15.11 13.93 15.56
C ASP A 221 14.41 14.56 16.78
N THR A 222 13.13 14.24 16.97
CA THR A 222 12.29 14.76 18.05
C THR A 222 12.80 14.32 19.43
N ALA A 223 13.17 13.05 19.58
CA ALA A 223 13.70 12.54 20.84
C ALA A 223 15.05 13.19 21.16
N VAL A 224 15.97 13.26 20.21
CA VAL A 224 17.32 13.81 20.43
C VAL A 224 17.27 15.30 20.74
N VAL A 225 16.49 16.09 20.00
CA VAL A 225 16.30 17.52 20.28
C VAL A 225 15.58 17.73 21.62
N GLY A 226 14.58 16.89 21.91
CA GLY A 226 13.82 16.94 23.17
C GLY A 226 14.63 16.61 24.43
N GLN A 227 15.68 15.79 24.31
CA GLN A 227 16.65 15.57 25.39
C GLN A 227 17.48 16.81 25.70
N GLY A 228 17.72 17.67 24.70
CA GLY A 228 18.54 18.87 24.84
C GLY A 228 17.75 20.09 25.31
N SER A 229 16.56 20.33 24.76
CA SER A 229 15.81 21.56 25.02
C SER A 229 14.31 21.43 24.73
N SER A 230 13.48 21.77 25.74
CA SER A 230 12.02 21.88 25.56
C SER A 230 11.61 23.01 24.61
N ILE A 231 12.42 24.07 24.50
CA ILE A 231 12.17 25.20 23.59
C ILE A 231 12.39 24.74 22.15
N GLU A 232 13.50 24.04 21.88
CA GLU A 232 13.78 23.51 20.54
C GLU A 232 12.78 22.41 20.15
N LEU A 233 12.41 21.55 21.10
CA LEU A 233 11.34 20.56 20.91
C LEU A 233 10.00 21.22 20.55
N ALA A 234 9.63 22.31 21.22
CA ALA A 234 8.44 23.08 20.88
C ALA A 234 8.57 23.77 19.50
N ALA A 235 9.76 24.25 19.15
CA ALA A 235 10.02 24.92 17.87
C ALA A 235 9.90 23.98 16.65
N LEU A 236 10.09 22.67 16.84
CA LEU A 236 9.85 21.67 15.80
C LEU A 236 8.37 21.64 15.34
N GLY A 237 7.41 21.99 16.20
CA GLY A 237 5.98 22.06 15.84
C GLY A 237 5.71 22.95 14.62
N PRO A 238 5.92 24.28 14.72
CA PRO A 238 5.74 25.18 13.58
C PRO A 238 6.70 24.88 12.42
N ALA A 239 7.92 24.40 12.68
CA ALA A 239 8.90 24.10 11.64
C ALA A 239 8.50 22.89 10.75
N THR A 240 7.94 21.84 11.35
CA THR A 240 7.50 20.62 10.63
C THR A 240 6.25 20.86 9.78
N VAL A 241 5.43 21.88 10.09
CA VAL A 241 4.36 22.33 9.18
C VAL A 241 4.94 22.72 7.81
N PHE A 242 6.04 23.49 7.80
CA PHE A 242 6.68 23.89 6.56
C PHE A 242 7.51 22.78 5.93
N CYS A 243 8.20 21.96 6.73
CA CYS A 243 9.10 20.95 6.17
C CYS A 243 8.36 19.68 5.76
N ASP A 244 7.59 19.10 6.68
CA ASP A 244 7.07 17.75 6.52
C ASP A 244 5.65 17.78 5.95
N TYR A 245 4.76 18.64 6.46
CA TYR A 245 3.34 18.64 6.03
C TYR A 245 3.16 19.25 4.63
N LEU A 246 3.92 20.29 4.30
CA LEU A 246 4.02 20.75 2.91
C LEU A 246 4.68 19.67 2.04
N GLY A 247 5.66 18.92 2.53
CA GLY A 247 6.25 17.80 1.80
C GLY A 247 5.21 16.73 1.44
N TYR A 248 4.40 16.31 2.42
CA TYR A 248 3.26 15.40 2.22
C TYR A 248 2.23 15.95 1.24
N SER A 249 2.12 17.27 1.11
CA SER A 249 1.25 17.89 0.12
C SER A 249 1.67 17.54 -1.32
N PHE A 250 2.96 17.24 -1.57
CA PHE A 250 3.45 16.77 -2.85
C PHE A 250 3.27 15.27 -3.09
N MET A 251 2.63 14.53 -2.18
CA MET A 251 2.35 13.10 -2.36
C MET A 251 1.45 12.83 -3.58
N PHE A 252 0.70 13.82 -4.09
CA PHE A 252 0.00 13.67 -5.38
C PHE A 252 0.97 13.43 -6.55
N LEU A 253 2.18 14.02 -6.50
CA LEU A 253 3.25 13.81 -7.48
C LEU A 253 3.70 12.35 -7.47
N SER A 254 3.82 11.78 -6.26
CA SER A 254 4.11 10.36 -6.05
C SER A 254 3.03 9.45 -6.66
N ILE A 255 1.76 9.73 -6.37
CA ILE A 255 0.63 8.96 -6.89
C ILE A 255 0.56 9.05 -8.42
N ALA A 256 0.76 10.24 -8.99
CA ALA A 256 0.78 10.45 -10.43
C ALA A 256 1.93 9.69 -11.10
N THR A 257 3.15 9.81 -10.56
CA THR A 257 4.35 9.14 -11.08
C THR A 257 4.17 7.63 -11.10
N SER A 258 3.78 7.03 -9.97
CA SER A 258 3.61 5.58 -9.85
C SER A 258 2.59 5.03 -10.86
N ASN A 259 1.42 5.65 -10.95
CA ASN A 259 0.36 5.23 -11.88
C ASN A 259 0.77 5.35 -13.35
N MET A 260 1.46 6.44 -13.71
CA MET A 260 1.87 6.67 -15.09
C MET A 260 3.01 5.79 -15.52
N VAL A 261 4.01 5.58 -14.66
CA VAL A 261 5.12 4.67 -14.91
C VAL A 261 4.59 3.24 -15.08
N ALA A 262 3.70 2.80 -14.18
CA ALA A 262 3.06 1.49 -14.28
C ALA A 262 2.26 1.34 -15.59
N THR A 263 1.49 2.37 -15.97
CA THR A 263 0.68 2.35 -17.20
C THR A 263 1.54 2.36 -18.47
N ALA A 264 2.59 3.19 -18.50
CA ALA A 264 3.49 3.28 -19.64
C ALA A 264 4.28 1.98 -19.83
N LEU A 265 4.75 1.37 -18.73
CA LEU A 265 5.40 0.07 -18.77
C LEU A 265 4.47 -1.02 -19.31
N ALA A 266 3.17 -0.98 -18.93
CA ALA A 266 2.18 -1.94 -19.40
C ALA A 266 1.77 -1.75 -20.88
N LYS A 267 1.72 -0.52 -21.39
CA LYS A 267 1.21 -0.21 -22.74
C LYS A 267 2.29 0.03 -23.81
N GLN A 268 3.41 0.63 -23.45
CA GLN A 268 4.35 1.26 -24.39
C GLN A 268 5.83 0.88 -24.15
N GLY A 269 6.12 0.08 -23.11
CA GLY A 269 7.47 -0.38 -22.78
C GLY A 269 8.32 0.62 -21.99
N GLY A 270 9.60 0.27 -21.77
CA GLY A 270 10.49 0.97 -20.84
C GLY A 270 10.88 2.41 -21.25
N SER A 271 10.91 2.73 -22.54
CA SER A 271 11.29 4.07 -23.02
C SER A 271 10.24 5.14 -22.65
N ALA A 272 8.95 4.81 -22.75
CA ALA A 272 7.87 5.70 -22.34
C ALA A 272 7.86 5.92 -20.82
N ALA A 273 8.09 4.85 -20.05
CA ALA A 273 8.24 4.95 -18.60
C ALA A 273 9.44 5.84 -18.21
N SER A 274 10.56 5.73 -18.92
CA SER A 274 11.72 6.60 -18.74
C SER A 274 11.35 8.06 -18.98
N HIS A 275 10.73 8.39 -20.12
CA HIS A 275 10.32 9.75 -20.44
C HIS A 275 9.47 10.40 -19.32
N ILE A 276 8.53 9.63 -18.76
CA ILE A 276 7.67 10.07 -17.66
C ILE A 276 8.50 10.32 -16.39
N CYS A 277 9.40 9.39 -16.02
CA CYS A 277 10.29 9.58 -14.87
C CYS A 277 11.12 10.86 -14.98
N LEU A 278 11.70 11.13 -16.15
CA LEU A 278 12.50 12.33 -16.41
C LEU A 278 11.66 13.61 -16.30
N ALA A 279 10.46 13.60 -16.86
CA ALA A 279 9.54 14.72 -16.77
C ALA A 279 9.21 15.08 -15.30
N PHE A 280 8.86 14.08 -14.49
CA PHE A 280 8.58 14.27 -13.07
C PHE A 280 9.83 14.67 -12.27
N TYR A 281 11.00 14.16 -12.65
CA TYR A 281 12.29 14.57 -12.08
C TYR A 281 12.52 16.07 -12.25
N TRP A 282 12.38 16.60 -13.46
CA TRP A 282 12.54 18.04 -13.70
C TRP A 282 11.49 18.87 -12.97
N VAL A 283 10.22 18.45 -12.99
CA VAL A 283 9.15 19.13 -12.21
C VAL A 283 9.50 19.15 -10.71
N SER A 284 10.03 18.05 -10.18
CA SER A 284 10.43 17.94 -8.76
C SER A 284 11.61 18.85 -8.41
N LEU A 285 12.59 19.00 -9.31
CA LEU A 285 13.71 19.93 -9.14
C LEU A 285 13.23 21.38 -9.12
N TRP A 286 12.40 21.80 -10.08
CA TRP A 286 11.86 23.16 -10.12
C TRP A 286 11.03 23.50 -8.88
N LEU A 287 10.16 22.58 -8.45
CA LEU A 287 9.37 22.76 -7.23
C LEU A 287 10.26 22.79 -5.97
N GLY A 288 11.31 21.96 -5.94
CA GLY A 288 12.25 21.91 -4.83
C GLY A 288 13.05 23.19 -4.71
N ASP A 289 13.57 23.71 -5.82
CA ASP A 289 14.31 24.97 -5.87
C ASP A 289 13.42 26.17 -5.47
N ALA A 290 12.17 26.21 -5.94
CA ALA A 290 11.21 27.21 -5.50
C ALA A 290 10.99 27.16 -3.97
N PHE A 291 11.00 25.96 -3.38
CA PHE A 291 10.91 25.81 -1.93
C PHE A 291 12.18 26.26 -1.21
N VAL A 292 13.38 25.97 -1.74
CA VAL A 292 14.66 26.49 -1.19
C VAL A 292 14.58 28.00 -1.04
N HIS A 293 14.17 28.69 -2.11
CA HIS A 293 13.99 30.15 -2.09
C HIS A 293 12.99 30.57 -1.01
N LYS A 294 11.84 29.89 -0.90
CA LYS A 294 10.86 30.19 0.14
C LYS A 294 11.40 29.95 1.56
N ALA A 295 12.18 28.89 1.76
CA ALA A 295 12.73 28.51 3.05
C ALA A 295 13.76 29.51 3.57
N ILE A 296 14.64 30.02 2.70
CA ILE A 296 15.64 31.04 3.04
C ILE A 296 14.97 32.29 3.63
N TRP A 297 13.89 32.75 2.99
CA TRP A 297 13.10 33.93 3.41
C TRP A 297 11.92 33.58 4.31
N CYS A 298 11.88 32.38 4.88
CA CYS A 298 10.74 31.93 5.66
C CYS A 298 10.69 32.66 7.01
N ASN A 299 9.48 33.04 7.43
CA ASN A 299 9.20 33.54 8.75
C ASN A 299 8.11 32.68 9.38
N ASN A 300 8.48 31.88 10.39
CA ASN A 300 7.55 31.00 11.10
C ASN A 300 6.63 31.74 12.08
N ALA A 301 6.79 33.05 12.27
CA ALA A 301 5.98 33.85 13.19
C ALA A 301 4.45 33.64 13.08
N PRO A 302 3.85 33.48 11.87
CA PRO A 302 2.42 33.22 11.75
C PRO A 302 1.97 31.90 12.37
N PHE A 303 2.85 30.89 12.42
CA PHE A 303 2.54 29.55 12.93
C PHE A 303 2.98 29.33 14.38
N THR A 304 3.83 30.20 14.93
CA THR A 304 4.28 30.10 16.33
C THR A 304 3.28 30.67 17.34
N GLY A 305 2.35 31.53 16.93
CA GLY A 305 1.43 32.19 17.86
C GLY A 305 2.11 33.19 18.80
N LEU A 306 1.33 34.11 19.37
CA LEU A 306 1.84 35.27 20.10
C LEU A 306 2.60 34.91 21.39
N LYS A 307 2.19 33.83 22.08
CA LYS A 307 2.81 33.39 23.34
C LYS A 307 4.16 32.69 23.16
N ASN A 308 4.47 32.28 21.93
CA ASN A 308 5.59 31.42 21.60
C ASN A 308 6.51 32.06 20.53
N VAL A 309 6.53 33.39 20.45
CA VAL A 309 7.39 34.15 19.52
C VAL A 309 8.87 33.83 19.73
N HIS A 310 9.28 33.47 20.94
CA HIS A 310 10.64 33.04 21.26
C HIS A 310 11.05 31.72 20.56
N LEU A 311 10.09 30.95 20.02
CA LEU A 311 10.36 29.74 19.22
C LEU A 311 10.77 30.06 17.77
N VAL A 312 10.42 31.26 17.28
CA VAL A 312 10.62 31.64 15.87
C VAL A 312 12.07 31.48 15.39
N PRO A 313 13.11 31.91 16.15
CA PRO A 313 14.49 31.75 15.69
C PRO A 313 14.89 30.28 15.49
N ALA A 314 14.58 29.42 16.45
CA ALA A 314 14.89 27.99 16.37
C ALA A 314 14.11 27.31 15.22
N ALA A 315 12.82 27.64 15.05
CA ALA A 315 12.01 27.13 13.96
C ALA A 315 12.51 27.58 12.59
N ASN A 316 12.91 28.85 12.46
CA ASN A 316 13.49 29.39 11.22
C ASN A 316 14.80 28.70 10.87
N THR A 317 15.72 28.51 11.82
CA THR A 317 16.97 27.78 11.60
C THR A 317 16.71 26.37 11.06
N TYR A 318 15.76 25.65 11.66
CA TYR A 318 15.39 24.32 11.19
C TYR A 318 14.85 24.34 9.76
N VAL A 319 13.89 25.24 9.46
CA VAL A 319 13.28 25.36 8.12
C VAL A 319 14.29 25.79 7.07
N GLN A 320 15.20 26.72 7.39
CA GLN A 320 16.21 27.20 6.46
C GLN A 320 17.19 26.09 6.07
N ILE A 321 17.65 25.29 7.04
CA ILE A 321 18.55 24.17 6.78
C ILE A 321 17.79 23.07 6.02
N ARG A 322 16.65 22.60 6.53
CA ARG A 322 15.85 21.55 5.86
C ARG A 322 15.36 21.98 4.48
N GLY A 323 15.15 23.28 4.28
CA GLY A 323 14.81 23.88 2.99
C GLY A 323 15.79 23.52 1.88
N LEU A 324 17.08 23.45 2.18
CA LEU A 324 18.13 23.07 1.22
C LEU A 324 17.99 21.62 0.73
N ALA A 325 17.33 20.74 1.50
CA ALA A 325 17.12 19.35 1.16
C ALA A 325 15.96 19.14 0.17
N TRP A 326 15.09 20.14 -0.04
CA TRP A 326 13.84 19.98 -0.80
C TRP A 326 13.99 19.51 -2.25
N PRO A 327 14.98 19.98 -3.03
CA PRO A 327 15.23 19.43 -4.36
C PRO A 327 15.49 17.92 -4.31
N CYS A 328 16.32 17.47 -3.36
CA CYS A 328 16.61 16.05 -3.17
C CYS A 328 15.40 15.27 -2.63
N LEU A 329 14.64 15.86 -1.70
CA LEU A 329 13.43 15.26 -1.14
C LEU A 329 12.38 14.97 -2.22
N LEU A 330 12.07 15.94 -3.09
CA LEU A 330 11.09 15.76 -4.15
C LEU A 330 11.58 14.84 -5.27
N VAL A 331 12.87 14.92 -5.63
CA VAL A 331 13.50 13.97 -6.56
C VAL A 331 13.43 12.55 -6.01
N GLY A 332 13.78 12.35 -4.73
CA GLY A 332 13.70 11.07 -4.05
C GLY A 332 12.27 10.54 -4.00
N LEU A 333 11.29 11.42 -3.76
CA LEU A 333 9.86 11.07 -3.81
C LEU A 333 9.48 10.52 -5.19
N VAL A 334 9.82 11.23 -6.27
CA VAL A 334 9.54 10.78 -7.64
C VAL A 334 10.25 9.47 -7.95
N ALA A 335 11.52 9.33 -7.59
CA ALA A 335 12.31 8.13 -7.85
C ALA A 335 11.78 6.91 -7.09
N GLN A 336 11.36 7.09 -5.84
CA GLN A 336 10.67 6.09 -5.03
C GLN A 336 9.37 5.65 -5.70
N SER A 337 8.53 6.61 -6.11
CA SER A 337 7.24 6.32 -6.73
C SER A 337 7.37 5.64 -8.10
N ALA A 338 8.37 6.03 -8.90
CA ALA A 338 8.70 5.37 -10.15
C ALA A 338 9.11 3.91 -9.89
N SER A 339 9.97 3.66 -8.91
CA SER A 339 10.39 2.31 -8.53
C SER A 339 9.21 1.45 -8.07
N LEU A 340 8.30 2.00 -7.25
CA LEU A 340 7.07 1.33 -6.84
C LEU A 340 6.13 1.04 -8.02
N GLY A 341 6.00 1.98 -8.97
CA GLY A 341 5.25 1.77 -10.22
C GLY A 341 5.84 0.66 -11.09
N MET A 342 7.15 0.42 -10.99
CA MET A 342 7.86 -0.71 -11.61
C MET A 342 7.82 -1.99 -10.75
N LYS A 343 7.06 -2.01 -9.65
CA LYS A 343 6.99 -3.10 -8.66
C LYS A 343 8.32 -3.42 -7.95
N ASP A 344 9.25 -2.47 -7.87
CA ASP A 344 10.45 -2.58 -7.03
C ASP A 344 10.31 -1.77 -5.73
N SER A 345 10.14 -2.48 -4.62
CA SER A 345 10.15 -1.90 -3.28
C SER A 345 11.50 -2.06 -2.57
N TRP A 346 12.42 -2.86 -3.07
CA TRP A 346 13.68 -3.20 -2.40
C TRP A 346 14.75 -2.12 -2.59
N GLY A 347 14.88 -1.58 -3.80
CA GLY A 347 15.79 -0.47 -4.10
C GLY A 347 15.52 0.76 -3.21
N PRO A 348 14.28 1.29 -3.21
CA PRO A 348 13.91 2.42 -2.36
C PRO A 348 14.05 2.11 -0.85
N LEU A 349 13.72 0.90 -0.39
CA LEU A 349 13.90 0.51 1.02
C LEU A 349 15.37 0.58 1.42
N LYS A 350 16.29 0.02 0.62
CA LYS A 350 17.73 0.08 0.91
C LYS A 350 18.23 1.51 1.05
N ALA A 351 17.83 2.38 0.12
CA ALA A 351 18.20 3.79 0.16
C ALA A 351 17.70 4.48 1.44
N LEU A 352 16.43 4.27 1.81
CA LEU A 352 15.87 4.85 3.03
C LEU A 352 16.45 4.25 4.31
N ALA A 353 16.80 2.96 4.33
CA ALA A 353 17.42 2.32 5.47
C ALA A 353 18.82 2.91 5.74
N VAL A 354 19.64 3.06 4.69
CA VAL A 354 20.95 3.73 4.79
C VAL A 354 20.78 5.18 5.24
N ALA A 355 19.84 5.92 4.65
CA ALA A 355 19.54 7.29 5.05
C ALA A 355 19.12 7.39 6.52
N SER A 356 18.28 6.47 7.00
CA SER A 356 17.84 6.44 8.41
C SER A 356 19.00 6.21 9.37
N ILE A 357 19.95 5.35 9.00
CA ILE A 357 21.17 5.13 9.78
C ILE A 357 22.02 6.41 9.81
N ILE A 358 22.20 7.07 8.66
CA ILE A 358 22.95 8.32 8.56
C ILE A 358 22.31 9.42 9.41
N ASN A 359 21.00 9.57 9.36
CA ASN A 359 20.27 10.55 10.17
C ASN A 359 20.44 10.25 11.66
N GLY A 360 20.17 9.03 12.13
CA GLY A 360 20.31 8.70 13.55
C GLY A 360 21.74 8.86 14.10
N ILE A 361 22.76 8.47 13.32
CA ILE A 361 24.17 8.74 13.69
C ILE A 361 24.45 10.25 13.70
N GLY A 362 23.96 10.96 12.69
CA GLY A 362 24.07 12.41 12.55
C GLY A 362 23.47 13.15 13.73
N ASP A 363 22.27 12.77 14.19
CA ASP A 363 21.61 13.37 15.34
C ASP A 363 22.43 13.20 16.62
N ILE A 364 22.94 11.99 16.86
CA ILE A 364 23.77 11.72 18.03
C ILE A 364 25.03 12.60 18.00
N ILE A 365 25.72 12.66 16.86
CA ILE A 365 26.98 13.42 16.72
C ILE A 365 26.73 14.93 16.79
N LEU A 366 25.84 15.45 15.95
CA LEU A 366 25.63 16.89 15.77
C LEU A 366 24.87 17.50 16.95
N CYS A 367 23.85 16.81 17.48
CA CYS A 367 23.04 17.36 18.56
C CYS A 367 23.68 17.11 19.92
N ARG A 368 24.11 15.87 20.21
CA ARG A 368 24.55 15.49 21.57
C ARG A 368 26.04 15.74 21.83
N TYR A 369 26.91 15.45 20.87
CA TYR A 369 28.35 15.64 21.04
C TYR A 369 28.83 17.04 20.66
N LEU A 370 28.32 17.60 19.55
CA LEU A 370 28.71 18.92 19.06
C LEU A 370 27.80 20.05 19.56
N GLY A 371 26.66 19.73 20.16
CA GLY A 371 25.78 20.71 20.80
C GLY A 371 25.04 21.64 19.83
N TYR A 372 24.87 21.25 18.56
CA TYR A 372 24.15 22.05 17.56
C TYR A 372 22.62 21.99 17.70
N GLY A 373 22.09 21.20 18.64
CA GLY A 373 20.66 21.12 18.94
C GLY A 373 19.79 20.91 17.70
N ILE A 374 18.72 21.68 17.58
CA ILE A 374 17.80 21.67 16.43
C ILE A 374 18.47 21.88 15.07
N ALA A 375 19.54 22.67 14.99
CA ALA A 375 20.29 22.85 13.75
C ALA A 375 21.05 21.58 13.36
N GLY A 376 21.58 20.86 14.35
CA GLY A 376 22.22 19.56 14.16
C GLY A 376 21.27 18.53 13.57
N ALA A 377 20.06 18.43 14.12
CA ALA A 377 19.02 17.53 13.61
C ALA A 377 18.65 17.87 12.16
N ALA A 378 18.46 19.16 11.85
CA ALA A 378 18.17 19.61 10.50
C ALA A 378 19.27 19.21 9.48
N TRP A 379 20.54 19.34 9.85
CA TRP A 379 21.67 18.93 9.00
C TRP A 379 21.75 17.41 8.85
N ALA A 380 21.48 16.64 9.91
CA ALA A 380 21.44 15.19 9.86
C ALA A 380 20.36 14.70 8.89
N THR A 381 19.14 15.26 8.96
CA THR A 381 18.08 14.88 8.03
C THR A 381 18.35 15.36 6.60
N LEU A 382 18.98 16.53 6.42
CA LEU A 382 19.37 16.99 5.09
C LEU A 382 20.35 16.00 4.45
N ALA A 383 21.40 15.61 5.18
CA ALA A 383 22.41 14.69 4.68
C ALA A 383 21.79 13.33 4.32
N SER A 384 20.89 12.81 5.16
CA SER A 384 20.20 11.55 4.87
C SER A 384 19.31 11.64 3.63
N GLN A 385 18.59 12.74 3.43
CA GLN A 385 17.72 12.94 2.26
C GLN A 385 18.52 13.05 0.96
N VAL A 386 19.66 13.74 0.98
CA VAL A 386 20.59 13.81 -0.17
C VAL A 386 21.09 12.41 -0.54
N VAL A 387 21.50 11.61 0.44
CA VAL A 387 21.98 10.24 0.21
C VAL A 387 20.85 9.33 -0.31
N ALA A 388 19.65 9.42 0.28
CA ALA A 388 18.49 8.66 -0.18
C ALA A 388 18.17 8.96 -1.65
N ALA A 389 18.09 10.25 -2.01
CA ALA A 389 17.80 10.68 -3.37
C ALA A 389 18.85 10.20 -4.36
N TYR A 390 20.14 10.32 -4.01
CA TYR A 390 21.24 9.82 -4.81
C TYR A 390 21.14 8.30 -5.06
N MET A 391 20.96 7.51 -4.01
CA MET A 391 20.86 6.05 -4.12
C MET A 391 19.63 5.60 -4.92
N MET A 392 18.50 6.29 -4.77
CA MET A 392 17.29 6.00 -5.57
C MET A 392 17.50 6.33 -7.05
N CYS A 393 18.12 7.47 -7.36
CA CYS A 393 18.46 7.83 -8.75
C CYS A 393 19.46 6.84 -9.35
N GLN A 394 20.47 6.42 -8.58
CA GLN A 394 21.43 5.40 -9.01
C GLN A 394 20.72 4.07 -9.34
N THR A 395 19.79 3.63 -8.48
CA THR A 395 19.03 2.40 -8.70
C THR A 395 18.20 2.47 -9.99
N LEU A 396 17.63 3.63 -10.32
CA LEU A 396 16.92 3.83 -11.58
C LEU A 396 17.86 3.83 -12.80
N ASN A 397 19.02 4.49 -12.69
CA ASN A 397 20.04 4.48 -13.74
C ASN A 397 20.55 3.06 -14.04
N GLU A 398 20.80 2.25 -13.02
CA GLU A 398 21.23 0.84 -13.16
C GLU A 398 20.18 -0.03 -13.88
N LYS A 399 18.91 0.38 -13.84
CA LYS A 399 17.81 -0.27 -14.58
C LYS A 399 17.61 0.28 -15.99
N GLY A 400 18.49 1.17 -16.47
CA GLY A 400 18.45 1.74 -17.81
C GLY A 400 17.52 2.94 -17.95
N TYR A 401 17.03 3.51 -16.85
CA TYR A 401 16.30 4.78 -16.87
C TYR A 401 17.31 5.90 -16.64
N ASP A 402 17.81 6.55 -17.70
CA ASP A 402 18.79 7.65 -17.61
C ASP A 402 18.15 8.89 -16.98
N VAL A 403 18.13 8.95 -15.66
CA VAL A 403 17.43 9.98 -14.86
C VAL A 403 18.02 11.38 -15.11
N PHE A 404 19.22 11.48 -15.70
CA PHE A 404 19.90 12.74 -15.96
C PHE A 404 19.65 13.31 -17.35
N SER A 405 18.96 12.59 -18.24
CA SER A 405 18.60 13.13 -19.54
C SER A 405 17.48 14.17 -19.42
N PHE A 406 17.39 15.07 -20.40
CA PHE A 406 16.42 16.16 -20.40
C PHE A 406 15.16 15.75 -21.13
N SER A 407 14.02 15.76 -20.44
CA SER A 407 12.71 15.66 -21.08
C SER A 407 11.66 16.47 -20.35
N VAL A 408 10.82 17.15 -21.12
CA VAL A 408 9.72 17.97 -20.61
C VAL A 408 8.40 17.24 -20.89
N PRO A 409 7.51 17.09 -19.90
CA PRO A 409 6.21 16.47 -20.13
C PRO A 409 5.41 17.28 -21.14
N SER A 410 4.68 16.61 -22.03
CA SER A 410 3.77 17.32 -22.92
C SER A 410 2.58 17.90 -22.14
N GLY A 411 2.03 19.03 -22.58
CA GLY A 411 0.89 19.66 -21.89
C GLY A 411 -0.36 18.77 -21.78
N LYS A 412 -0.53 17.81 -22.72
CA LYS A 412 -1.64 16.84 -22.67
C LYS A 412 -1.44 15.79 -21.57
N GLU A 413 -0.21 15.32 -21.38
CA GLU A 413 0.13 14.41 -20.28
C GLU A 413 -0.03 15.11 -18.93
N PHE A 414 0.40 16.37 -18.84
CA PHE A 414 0.23 17.20 -17.64
C PHE A 414 -1.25 17.41 -17.26
N LEU A 415 -2.12 17.66 -18.24
CA LEU A 415 -3.57 17.78 -18.00
C LEU A 415 -4.20 16.45 -17.59
N ALA A 416 -3.75 15.32 -18.16
CA ALA A 416 -4.21 14.00 -17.75
C ALA A 416 -3.81 13.68 -16.30
N ILE A 417 -2.58 14.06 -15.89
CA ILE A 417 -2.10 13.98 -14.50
C ILE A 417 -3.02 14.75 -13.56
N ILE A 418 -3.27 16.02 -13.87
CA ILE A 418 -4.09 16.88 -13.02
C ILE A 418 -5.52 16.33 -12.91
N SER A 419 -6.12 15.89 -14.02
CA SER A 419 -7.49 15.41 -14.02
C SER A 419 -7.70 14.14 -13.18
N LEU A 420 -6.73 13.22 -13.16
CA LEU A 420 -6.81 11.98 -12.38
C LEU A 420 -6.47 12.21 -10.91
N SER A 421 -5.53 13.11 -10.62
CA SER A 421 -5.02 13.33 -9.27
C SER A 421 -5.74 14.43 -8.50
N ALA A 422 -6.54 15.30 -9.14
CA ALA A 422 -7.16 16.46 -8.48
C ALA A 422 -8.02 16.12 -7.26
N PRO A 423 -8.97 15.14 -7.29
CA PRO A 423 -9.77 14.84 -6.10
C PRO A 423 -8.94 14.27 -4.94
N VAL A 424 -7.92 13.47 -5.26
CA VAL A 424 -6.98 12.91 -4.29
C VAL A 424 -6.11 14.02 -3.69
N PHE A 425 -5.62 14.94 -4.53
CA PHE A 425 -4.87 16.12 -4.11
C PHE A 425 -5.69 16.98 -3.15
N VAL A 426 -6.94 17.28 -3.48
CA VAL A 426 -7.85 18.05 -2.60
C VAL A 426 -8.02 17.35 -1.25
N SER A 427 -8.26 16.04 -1.23
CA SER A 427 -8.36 15.28 0.02
C SER A 427 -7.07 15.33 0.83
N LEU A 428 -5.91 15.17 0.20
CA LEU A 428 -4.61 15.27 0.86
C LEU A 428 -4.37 16.68 1.43
N MET A 429 -4.66 17.73 0.66
CA MET A 429 -4.53 19.13 1.11
C MET A 429 -5.39 19.40 2.33
N LEU A 430 -6.64 18.95 2.32
CA LEU A 430 -7.56 19.17 3.44
C LEU A 430 -7.14 18.41 4.69
N LYS A 431 -6.59 17.19 4.55
CA LYS A 431 -5.98 16.46 5.66
C LYS A 431 -4.80 17.24 6.23
N MET A 432 -3.86 17.68 5.39
CA MET A 432 -2.69 18.46 5.83
C MET A 432 -3.09 19.80 6.45
N ALA A 433 -4.10 20.47 5.91
CA ALA A 433 -4.65 21.70 6.48
C ALA A 433 -5.23 21.46 7.89
N PHE A 434 -5.94 20.35 8.10
CA PHE A 434 -6.45 19.99 9.43
C PHE A 434 -5.31 19.78 10.45
N TYR A 435 -4.29 18.99 10.10
CA TYR A 435 -3.15 18.77 11.00
C TYR A 435 -2.32 20.05 11.22
N SER A 436 -2.19 20.91 10.20
CA SER A 436 -1.54 22.22 10.34
C SER A 436 -2.33 23.13 11.28
N LEU A 437 -3.66 23.11 11.22
CA LEU A 437 -4.52 23.85 12.13
C LEU A 437 -4.41 23.31 13.56
N LEU A 438 -4.30 21.99 13.72
CA LEU A 438 -4.06 21.34 15.02
C LEU A 438 -2.76 21.84 15.66
N ILE A 439 -1.66 21.86 14.89
CA ILE A 439 -0.37 22.39 15.35
C ILE A 439 -0.47 23.88 15.65
N TYR A 440 -1.11 24.68 14.79
CA TYR A 440 -1.28 26.11 15.01
C TYR A 440 -1.95 26.38 16.37
N PHE A 441 -3.04 25.67 16.68
CA PHE A 441 -3.69 25.79 17.98
C PHE A 441 -2.80 25.33 19.13
N ALA A 442 -2.14 24.18 19.01
CA ALA A 442 -1.20 23.70 20.05
C ALA A 442 -0.02 24.67 20.28
N THR A 443 0.45 25.32 19.22
CA THR A 443 1.55 26.29 19.25
C THR A 443 1.10 27.64 19.79
N SER A 444 -0.17 28.00 19.65
CA SER A 444 -0.73 29.24 20.22
C SER A 444 -0.87 29.23 21.75
N MET A 445 -0.68 28.07 22.40
CA MET A 445 -0.86 27.91 23.84
C MET A 445 0.38 28.31 24.65
N GLY A 446 1.36 27.43 24.77
CA GLY A 446 2.59 27.68 25.54
C GLY A 446 3.63 26.62 25.27
N THR A 447 4.90 26.93 25.54
CA THR A 447 6.06 26.11 25.14
C THR A 447 5.94 24.65 25.53
N HIS A 448 5.64 24.34 26.80
CA HIS A 448 5.53 22.95 27.26
C HIS A 448 4.39 22.19 26.58
N THR A 449 3.26 22.86 26.36
CA THR A 449 2.10 22.30 25.65
C THR A 449 2.44 21.98 24.19
N THR A 450 3.16 22.88 23.52
CA THR A 450 3.63 22.69 22.15
C THR A 450 4.66 21.55 22.06
N ALA A 451 5.62 21.51 22.99
CA ALA A 451 6.59 20.40 23.07
C ALA A 451 5.91 19.05 23.29
N ALA A 452 4.91 19.00 24.18
CA ALA A 452 4.14 17.78 24.42
C ALA A 452 3.35 17.34 23.19
N HIS A 453 2.70 18.29 22.50
CA HIS A 453 2.05 18.02 21.22
C HIS A 453 3.03 17.45 20.20
N GLN A 454 4.24 18.03 20.09
CA GLN A 454 5.25 17.60 19.15
C GLN A 454 5.69 16.15 19.40
N VAL A 455 5.97 15.77 20.64
CA VAL A 455 6.32 14.38 20.95
C VAL A 455 5.17 13.44 20.58
N MET A 456 3.96 13.78 21.01
CA MET A 456 2.81 12.90 20.83
C MET A 456 2.41 12.75 19.36
N VAL A 457 2.50 13.82 18.54
CA VAL A 457 2.17 13.74 17.11
C VAL A 457 3.19 12.91 16.32
N GLN A 458 4.45 12.88 16.74
CA GLN A 458 5.48 12.08 16.06
C GLN A 458 5.30 10.58 16.34
N ILE A 459 4.96 10.23 17.58
CA ILE A 459 4.56 8.85 17.90
C ILE A 459 3.24 8.49 17.18
N PHE A 460 2.32 9.45 17.03
CA PHE A 460 1.10 9.23 16.25
C PHE A 460 1.42 8.87 14.79
N TRP A 461 2.35 9.58 14.14
CA TRP A 461 2.71 9.32 12.74
C TRP A 461 3.36 7.96 12.52
N ILE A 462 4.29 7.54 13.39
CA ILE A 462 4.90 6.21 13.25
C ILE A 462 3.90 5.08 13.46
N CYS A 463 2.92 5.25 14.35
CA CYS A 463 1.86 4.26 14.57
C CYS A 463 0.87 4.19 13.40
N THR A 464 0.48 5.35 12.85
CA THR A 464 -0.53 5.41 11.79
C THR A 464 -0.04 4.93 10.44
N VAL A 465 1.26 5.04 10.16
CA VAL A 465 1.85 4.58 8.88
C VAL A 465 1.67 3.07 8.66
N CYS A 466 1.48 2.31 9.74
CA CYS A 466 1.19 0.88 9.67
C CYS A 466 -0.18 0.56 9.02
N GLY A 467 -1.03 1.56 8.81
CA GLY A 467 -2.27 1.42 8.01
C GLY A 467 -2.03 1.46 6.50
N GLU A 468 -0.91 2.02 6.02
CA GLU A 468 -0.62 2.16 4.58
C GLU A 468 -0.59 0.82 3.83
N PRO A 469 0.01 -0.26 4.36
CA PRO A 469 -0.06 -1.60 3.74
C PRO A 469 -1.49 -2.08 3.49
N LEU A 470 -2.45 -1.74 4.37
CA LEU A 470 -3.86 -2.10 4.18
C LEU A 470 -4.46 -1.32 3.01
N SER A 471 -4.17 -0.02 2.91
CA SER A 471 -4.57 0.82 1.79
C SER A 471 -3.99 0.32 0.47
N GLN A 472 -2.70 -0.04 0.45
CA GLN A 472 -2.02 -0.57 -0.74
C GLN A 472 -2.56 -1.94 -1.15
N THR A 473 -2.86 -2.81 -0.19
CA THR A 473 -3.51 -4.10 -0.45
C THR A 473 -4.87 -3.87 -1.12
N ALA A 474 -5.68 -2.95 -0.60
CA ALA A 474 -6.95 -2.59 -1.23
C ALA A 474 -6.76 -2.08 -2.66
N GLN A 475 -5.84 -1.13 -2.87
CA GLN A 475 -5.57 -0.54 -4.19
C GLN A 475 -5.00 -1.53 -5.21
N SER A 476 -4.30 -2.57 -4.76
CA SER A 476 -3.70 -3.58 -5.64
C SER A 476 -4.70 -4.67 -6.04
N PHE A 477 -5.48 -5.20 -5.08
CA PHE A 477 -6.32 -6.38 -5.30
C PHE A 477 -7.79 -6.07 -5.60
N MET A 478 -8.33 -4.99 -5.02
CA MET A 478 -9.75 -4.67 -5.18
C MET A 478 -10.14 -4.31 -6.63
N PRO A 479 -9.30 -3.65 -7.46
CA PRO A 479 -9.68 -3.31 -8.83
C PRO A 479 -9.97 -4.53 -9.71
N GLU A 480 -9.21 -5.62 -9.58
CA GLU A 480 -9.48 -6.87 -10.31
C GLU A 480 -10.80 -7.49 -9.86
N LEU A 481 -11.09 -7.46 -8.56
CA LEU A 481 -12.34 -8.02 -8.00
C LEU A 481 -13.58 -7.19 -8.37
N ILE A 482 -13.43 -5.87 -8.58
CA ILE A 482 -14.53 -4.96 -8.92
C ILE A 482 -14.71 -4.82 -10.44
N TYR A 483 -13.62 -4.68 -11.20
CA TYR A 483 -13.62 -4.31 -12.62
C TYR A 483 -12.91 -5.34 -13.53
N GLY A 484 -12.31 -6.40 -12.98
CA GLY A 484 -11.58 -7.38 -13.76
C GLY A 484 -12.47 -8.34 -14.54
N VAL A 485 -11.86 -9.13 -15.42
CA VAL A 485 -12.55 -10.18 -16.19
C VAL A 485 -13.13 -11.25 -15.25
N ASN A 486 -12.38 -11.60 -14.20
CA ASN A 486 -12.78 -12.52 -13.13
C ASN A 486 -13.46 -11.80 -11.95
N ARG A 487 -14.29 -10.79 -12.24
CA ARG A 487 -14.99 -9.96 -11.25
C ARG A 487 -15.76 -10.82 -10.23
N SER A 488 -15.58 -10.51 -8.94
CA SER A 488 -16.35 -11.11 -7.85
C SER A 488 -16.54 -10.12 -6.70
N LEU A 489 -17.74 -9.54 -6.62
CA LEU A 489 -18.10 -8.62 -5.53
C LEU A 489 -18.18 -9.33 -4.17
N GLU A 490 -18.40 -10.64 -4.14
CA GLU A 490 -18.32 -11.43 -2.89
C GLU A 490 -16.90 -11.47 -2.34
N LYS A 491 -15.92 -11.79 -3.20
CA LYS A 491 -14.50 -11.76 -2.83
C LYS A 491 -14.05 -10.34 -2.46
N ALA A 492 -14.52 -9.31 -3.16
CA ALA A 492 -14.25 -7.90 -2.81
C ALA A 492 -14.79 -7.54 -1.41
N ARG A 493 -16.01 -7.96 -1.07
CA ARG A 493 -16.61 -7.76 0.26
C ARG A 493 -15.86 -8.55 1.35
N SER A 494 -15.43 -9.77 1.04
CA SER A 494 -14.60 -10.57 1.95
C SER A 494 -13.26 -9.88 2.23
N LEU A 495 -12.58 -9.39 1.18
CA LEU A 495 -11.35 -8.62 1.30
C LEU A 495 -11.55 -7.35 2.15
N LEU A 496 -12.62 -6.58 1.92
CA LEU A 496 -12.94 -5.42 2.76
C LEU A 496 -13.11 -5.80 4.24
N ARG A 497 -13.83 -6.90 4.56
CA ARG A 497 -13.99 -7.37 5.95
C ARG A 497 -12.64 -7.70 6.59
N SER A 498 -11.77 -8.39 5.86
CA SER A 498 -10.42 -8.71 6.33
C SER A 498 -9.59 -7.45 6.56
N LEU A 499 -9.63 -6.48 5.64
CA LEU A 499 -8.91 -5.21 5.79
C LEU A 499 -9.38 -4.41 7.01
N VAL A 500 -10.69 -4.35 7.26
CA VAL A 500 -11.25 -3.68 8.44
C VAL A 500 -10.88 -4.42 9.73
N ALA A 501 -10.96 -5.75 9.75
CA ALA A 501 -10.59 -6.55 10.93
C ALA A 501 -9.10 -6.41 11.26
N ILE A 502 -8.22 -6.56 10.27
CA ILE A 502 -6.77 -6.37 10.45
C ILE A 502 -6.48 -4.92 10.86
N GLY A 503 -7.13 -3.94 10.22
CA GLY A 503 -7.01 -2.53 10.59
C GLY A 503 -7.42 -2.24 12.04
N ALA A 504 -8.49 -2.86 12.53
CA ALA A 504 -8.90 -2.73 13.93
C ALA A 504 -7.91 -3.39 14.89
N ILE A 505 -7.35 -4.56 14.54
CA ILE A 505 -6.32 -5.23 15.33
C ILE A 505 -5.04 -4.40 15.40
N LEU A 506 -4.55 -3.91 14.25
CA LEU A 506 -3.38 -3.03 14.19
C LEU A 506 -3.64 -1.71 14.93
N GLY A 507 -4.82 -1.13 14.77
CA GLY A 507 -5.24 0.06 15.49
C GLY A 507 -5.22 -0.14 17.00
N LEU A 508 -5.77 -1.25 17.50
CA LEU A 508 -5.71 -1.57 18.92
C LEU A 508 -4.28 -1.80 19.40
N LEU A 509 -3.49 -2.60 18.66
CA LEU A 509 -2.09 -2.89 18.98
C LEU A 509 -1.26 -1.61 19.06
N PHE A 510 -1.29 -0.77 18.02
CA PHE A 510 -0.52 0.47 17.99
C PHE A 510 -1.12 1.56 18.87
N GLY A 511 -2.43 1.55 19.12
CA GLY A 511 -3.05 2.39 20.15
C GLY A 511 -2.49 2.07 21.53
N ILE A 512 -2.41 0.78 21.90
CA ILE A 512 -1.80 0.33 23.15
C ILE A 512 -0.32 0.72 23.16
N VAL A 513 0.49 0.25 22.21
CA VAL A 513 1.94 0.50 22.19
C VAL A 513 2.25 2.00 22.18
N GLY A 514 1.61 2.76 21.29
CA GLY A 514 1.81 4.20 21.16
C GLY A 514 1.40 5.00 22.39
N THR A 515 0.48 4.49 23.22
CA THR A 515 0.08 5.13 24.48
C THR A 515 0.99 4.70 25.63
N PHE A 516 1.40 3.42 25.67
CA PHE A 516 2.28 2.88 26.70
C PHE A 516 3.68 3.49 26.67
N VAL A 517 4.23 3.74 25.48
CA VAL A 517 5.57 4.33 25.31
C VAL A 517 5.70 5.70 26.00
N PRO A 518 4.88 6.73 25.68
CA PRO A 518 4.95 8.03 26.36
C PRO A 518 4.44 7.97 27.80
N TRP A 519 3.63 6.98 28.16
CA TRP A 519 3.18 6.81 29.54
C TRP A 519 4.29 6.31 30.47
N LEU A 520 4.96 5.20 30.11
CA LEU A 520 5.98 4.55 30.95
C LEU A 520 7.40 5.05 30.71
N PHE A 521 7.70 5.50 29.48
CA PHE A 521 9.04 5.89 29.07
C PHE A 521 9.10 7.34 28.51
N PRO A 522 8.47 8.35 29.15
CA PRO A 522 8.48 9.72 28.65
C PRO A 522 9.89 10.33 28.60
N TYR A 523 10.78 9.88 29.51
CA TYR A 523 12.17 10.30 29.58
C TYR A 523 13.01 9.91 28.36
N MET A 524 12.50 9.09 27.43
CA MET A 524 13.16 8.88 26.14
C MET A 524 13.06 10.11 25.24
N PHE A 525 12.03 10.94 25.42
CA PHE A 525 11.78 12.12 24.59
C PHE A 525 12.20 13.42 25.24
N THR A 526 12.00 13.56 26.56
CA THR A 526 12.35 14.79 27.26
C THR A 526 12.55 14.55 28.76
N PRO A 527 13.51 15.24 29.40
CA PRO A 527 13.64 15.26 30.86
C PRO A 527 12.70 16.27 31.54
N ASP A 528 12.02 17.14 30.78
CA ASP A 528 11.19 18.22 31.35
C ASP A 528 9.85 17.71 31.87
N GLN A 529 9.70 17.71 33.20
CA GLN A 529 8.51 17.21 33.88
C GLN A 529 7.22 17.94 33.47
N MET A 530 7.29 19.23 33.12
CA MET A 530 6.11 19.99 32.69
C MET A 530 5.62 19.50 31.33
N VAL A 531 6.52 19.15 30.41
CA VAL A 531 6.18 18.56 29.11
C VAL A 531 5.58 17.17 29.30
N ILE A 532 6.18 16.35 30.17
CA ILE A 532 5.69 14.99 30.49
C ILE A 532 4.26 15.04 31.04
N GLN A 533 3.96 15.97 31.95
CA GLN A 533 2.62 16.14 32.49
C GLN A 533 1.59 16.47 31.40
N GLU A 534 1.93 17.36 30.46
CA GLU A 534 1.05 17.67 29.32
C GLU A 534 0.88 16.47 28.37
N MET A 535 1.91 15.67 28.14
CA MET A 535 1.81 14.42 27.38
C MET A 535 0.84 13.43 28.04
N HIS A 536 0.95 13.25 29.36
CA HIS A 536 0.08 12.33 30.11
C HIS A 536 -1.38 12.77 30.11
N ARG A 537 -1.65 14.08 30.11
CA ARG A 537 -3.03 14.62 30.04
C ARG A 537 -3.77 14.24 28.76
N ILE A 538 -3.08 13.93 27.67
CA ILE A 538 -3.69 13.67 26.36
C ILE A 538 -3.70 12.21 25.94
N LEU A 539 -3.24 11.28 26.80
CA LEU A 539 -3.15 9.85 26.47
C LEU A 539 -4.49 9.23 26.06
N ILE A 540 -5.60 9.62 26.70
CA ILE A 540 -6.94 9.08 26.37
C ILE A 540 -7.38 9.48 24.96
N PRO A 541 -7.50 10.79 24.61
CA PRO A 541 -7.89 11.16 23.25
C PRO A 541 -6.84 10.71 22.21
N TYR A 542 -5.56 10.65 22.57
CA TYR A 542 -4.53 10.07 21.73
C TYR A 542 -4.80 8.60 21.36
N PHE A 543 -5.07 7.75 22.37
CA PHE A 543 -5.43 6.34 22.19
C PHE A 543 -6.65 6.19 21.28
N LEU A 544 -7.71 6.94 21.56
CA LEU A 544 -8.97 6.89 20.80
C LEU A 544 -8.79 7.31 19.34
N ALA A 545 -7.90 8.26 19.05
CA ALA A 545 -7.58 8.66 17.68
C ALA A 545 -6.77 7.57 16.96
N LEU A 546 -5.80 6.95 17.64
CA LEU A 546 -4.98 5.89 17.04
C LEU A 546 -5.76 4.63 16.71
N VAL A 547 -6.62 4.15 17.62
CA VAL A 547 -7.30 2.85 17.48
C VAL A 547 -8.09 2.73 16.18
N VAL A 548 -8.70 3.82 15.73
CA VAL A 548 -9.52 3.80 14.50
C VAL A 548 -8.69 4.03 13.23
N THR A 549 -7.53 4.69 13.34
CA THR A 549 -6.83 5.25 12.18
C THR A 549 -6.37 4.21 11.16
N PRO A 550 -5.73 3.07 11.53
CA PRO A 550 -5.33 2.07 10.52
C PRO A 550 -6.51 1.48 9.73
N ALA A 551 -7.65 1.24 10.40
CA ALA A 551 -8.87 0.81 9.72
C ALA A 551 -9.41 1.88 8.76
N THR A 552 -9.40 3.15 9.18
CA THR A 552 -9.76 4.29 8.31
C THR A 552 -8.91 4.35 7.05
N ILE A 553 -7.59 4.14 7.18
CA ILE A 553 -6.66 4.13 6.04
C ILE A 553 -6.98 2.97 5.08
N GLY A 554 -7.28 1.77 5.59
CA GLY A 554 -7.73 0.64 4.76
C GLY A 554 -9.05 0.90 4.01
N LEU A 555 -10.00 1.58 4.67
CA LEU A 555 -11.27 2.00 4.03
C LEU A 555 -11.05 3.05 2.94
N GLU A 556 -10.21 4.07 3.20
CA GLU A 556 -9.85 5.08 2.19
C GLU A 556 -9.13 4.43 1.00
N GLY A 557 -8.22 3.49 1.25
CA GLY A 557 -7.60 2.71 0.18
C GLY A 557 -8.60 1.92 -0.66
N THR A 558 -9.64 1.37 -0.03
CA THR A 558 -10.72 0.67 -0.75
C THR A 558 -11.55 1.62 -1.61
N LEU A 559 -11.87 2.82 -1.11
CA LEU A 559 -12.57 3.85 -1.89
C LEU A 559 -11.71 4.33 -3.09
N LEU A 560 -10.40 4.48 -2.89
CA LEU A 560 -9.45 4.81 -3.96
C LEU A 560 -9.40 3.69 -5.00
N ALA A 561 -9.34 2.43 -4.57
CA ALA A 561 -9.35 1.27 -5.45
C ALA A 561 -10.64 1.19 -6.27
N GLY A 562 -11.77 1.53 -5.65
CA GLY A 562 -13.07 1.69 -6.31
C GLY A 562 -13.23 2.99 -7.10
N ARG A 563 -12.19 3.82 -7.24
CA ARG A 563 -12.28 5.09 -8.00
C ARG A 563 -13.44 6.00 -7.57
N ASP A 564 -13.91 5.93 -6.32
CA ASP A 564 -14.96 6.81 -5.79
C ASP A 564 -14.36 8.16 -5.36
N LEU A 565 -13.60 8.77 -6.28
CA LEU A 565 -12.70 9.89 -6.01
C LEU A 565 -13.46 11.17 -5.64
N ARG A 566 -14.64 11.37 -6.24
CA ARG A 566 -15.52 12.51 -5.91
C ARG A 566 -16.07 12.41 -4.50
N PHE A 567 -16.47 11.21 -4.08
CA PHE A 567 -16.92 10.99 -2.72
C PHE A 567 -15.80 11.24 -1.71
N ILE A 568 -14.57 10.78 -1.99
CA ILE A 568 -13.40 11.01 -1.14
C ILE A 568 -13.15 12.52 -0.96
N SER A 569 -13.19 13.31 -2.03
CA SER A 569 -12.93 14.76 -1.92
C SER A 569 -14.05 15.49 -1.17
N LEU A 570 -15.33 15.20 -1.46
CA LEU A 570 -16.48 15.86 -0.82
C LEU A 570 -16.59 15.46 0.67
N SER A 571 -16.68 14.16 0.91
CA SER A 571 -15.92 13.45 1.93
C SER A 571 -15.13 14.24 2.96
N THR A 572 -13.86 14.37 2.58
CA THR A 572 -12.80 15.00 3.34
C THR A 572 -13.08 16.49 3.56
N THR A 573 -13.71 17.18 2.59
CA THR A 573 -14.11 18.58 2.73
C THR A 573 -15.10 18.77 3.86
N GLY A 574 -16.16 17.96 3.90
CA GLY A 574 -17.13 17.99 4.99
C GLY A 574 -16.49 17.66 6.35
N CYS A 575 -15.63 16.64 6.38
CA CYS A 575 -14.88 16.27 7.59
C CYS A 575 -13.98 17.41 8.08
N PHE A 576 -13.26 18.07 7.18
CA PHE A 576 -12.39 19.21 7.47
C PHE A 576 -13.19 20.37 8.04
N CYS A 577 -14.24 20.84 7.34
CA CYS A 577 -15.02 21.98 7.79
C CYS A 577 -15.66 21.75 9.16
N LEU A 578 -16.25 20.57 9.38
CA LEU A 578 -16.85 20.20 10.65
C LEU A 578 -15.81 20.17 11.76
N ASN A 579 -14.68 19.48 11.56
CA ASN A 579 -13.70 19.30 12.61
C ASN A 579 -12.84 20.54 12.84
N ALA A 580 -12.65 21.42 11.86
CA ALA A 580 -12.01 22.72 12.06
C ALA A 580 -12.85 23.62 12.97
N LEU A 581 -14.18 23.58 12.83
CA LEU A 581 -15.10 24.25 13.74
C LEU A 581 -15.05 23.64 15.15
N VAL A 582 -15.14 22.31 15.25
CA VAL A 582 -15.02 21.59 16.53
C VAL A 582 -13.69 21.91 17.22
N LEU A 583 -12.58 21.92 16.46
CA LEU A 583 -11.26 22.28 16.94
C LEU A 583 -11.23 23.69 17.53
N SER A 584 -11.80 24.66 16.85
CA SER A 584 -11.87 26.05 17.34
C SER A 584 -12.65 26.15 18.66
N ILE A 585 -13.75 25.39 18.80
CA ILE A 585 -14.59 25.38 20.01
C ILE A 585 -13.94 24.61 21.16
N LEU A 586 -13.41 23.41 20.91
CA LEU A 586 -12.83 22.58 21.96
C LEU A 586 -11.48 23.11 22.43
N CYS A 587 -10.66 23.64 21.52
CA CYS A 587 -9.37 24.24 21.86
C CYS A 587 -9.53 25.42 22.81
N SER A 588 -10.51 26.30 22.57
CA SER A 588 -10.74 27.48 23.42
C SER A 588 -11.22 27.13 24.83
N ARG A 589 -11.85 25.96 25.02
CA ARG A 589 -12.40 25.51 26.31
C ARG A 589 -11.48 24.56 27.08
N TYR A 590 -10.81 23.64 26.39
CA TYR A 590 -10.09 22.51 26.99
C TYR A 590 -8.60 22.47 26.63
N GLY A 591 -8.07 23.51 25.97
CA GLY A 591 -6.66 23.58 25.59
C GLY A 591 -6.22 22.38 24.75
N LEU A 592 -5.07 21.81 25.07
CA LEU A 592 -4.47 20.72 24.29
C LEU A 592 -5.32 19.45 24.25
N GLN A 593 -6.01 19.10 25.33
CA GLN A 593 -6.97 17.98 25.32
C GLN A 593 -8.07 18.23 24.29
N GLY A 594 -8.58 19.47 24.20
CA GLY A 594 -9.56 19.85 23.19
C GLY A 594 -9.06 19.67 21.75
N CYS A 595 -7.79 19.98 21.49
CA CYS A 595 -7.15 19.70 20.21
C CYS A 595 -7.17 18.20 19.89
N TRP A 596 -6.74 17.35 20.82
CA TRP A 596 -6.68 15.90 20.59
C TRP A 596 -8.07 15.25 20.49
N PHE A 597 -9.07 15.70 21.25
CA PHE A 597 -10.46 15.25 21.04
C PHE A 597 -11.02 15.68 19.68
N SER A 598 -10.57 16.80 19.14
CA SER A 598 -10.93 17.20 17.77
C SER A 598 -10.29 16.28 16.73
N LEU A 599 -9.06 15.79 16.99
CA LEU A 599 -8.44 14.76 16.17
C LEU A 599 -9.19 13.41 16.27
N VAL A 600 -9.68 13.02 17.46
CA VAL A 600 -10.58 11.86 17.62
C VAL A 600 -11.80 12.02 16.71
N GLY A 601 -12.49 13.17 16.79
CA GLY A 601 -13.62 13.49 15.91
C GLY A 601 -13.26 13.36 14.43
N PHE A 602 -12.10 13.90 14.03
CA PHE A 602 -11.64 13.84 12.65
C PHE A 602 -11.42 12.40 12.16
N GLN A 603 -10.76 11.54 12.95
CA GLN A 603 -10.50 10.16 12.55
C GLN A 603 -11.77 9.30 12.54
N TRP A 604 -12.64 9.45 13.53
CA TRP A 604 -13.86 8.66 13.65
C TRP A 604 -14.93 9.07 12.62
N VAL A 605 -15.10 10.36 12.35
CA VAL A 605 -16.01 10.81 11.28
C VAL A 605 -15.53 10.27 9.93
N ARG A 606 -14.23 10.35 9.62
CA ARG A 606 -13.65 9.76 8.41
C ARG A 606 -13.91 8.25 8.32
N PHE A 607 -13.69 7.52 9.42
CA PHE A 607 -13.99 6.10 9.51
C PHE A 607 -15.45 5.81 9.17
N PHE A 608 -16.39 6.42 9.88
CA PHE A 608 -17.81 6.13 9.70
C PHE A 608 -18.31 6.52 8.32
N VAL A 609 -17.89 7.67 7.79
CA VAL A 609 -18.31 8.12 6.45
C VAL A 609 -17.79 7.16 5.37
N ALA A 610 -16.54 6.73 5.45
CA ALA A 610 -15.98 5.76 4.51
C ALA A 610 -16.62 4.37 4.65
N PHE A 611 -16.80 3.90 5.89
CA PHE A 611 -17.41 2.61 6.20
C PHE A 611 -18.86 2.52 5.71
N LEU A 612 -19.68 3.53 6.02
CA LEU A 612 -21.07 3.60 5.58
C LEU A 612 -21.19 3.71 4.06
N ARG A 613 -20.27 4.42 3.39
CA ARG A 613 -20.25 4.49 1.92
C ARG A 613 -19.98 3.13 1.29
N LEU A 614 -19.02 2.38 1.82
CA LEU A 614 -18.66 1.06 1.31
C LEU A 614 -19.72 -0.01 1.60
N LEU A 615 -20.49 0.13 2.68
CA LEU A 615 -21.63 -0.74 3.01
C LEU A 615 -22.95 -0.31 2.37
N SER A 616 -23.01 0.88 1.76
CA SER A 616 -24.23 1.39 1.15
C SER A 616 -24.70 0.46 0.02
N PRO A 617 -26.02 0.22 -0.14
CA PRO A 617 -26.56 -0.51 -1.29
C PRO A 617 -26.19 0.12 -2.64
N ASN A 618 -26.06 1.45 -2.66
CA ASN A 618 -25.61 2.22 -3.83
C ASN A 618 -24.08 2.39 -3.88
N GLY A 619 -23.37 1.70 -2.99
CA GLY A 619 -21.92 1.70 -2.90
C GLY A 619 -21.28 0.79 -3.93
N ILE A 620 -19.98 0.96 -4.15
CA ILE A 620 -19.28 0.28 -5.24
C ILE A 620 -19.22 -1.24 -5.13
N LEU A 621 -19.35 -1.76 -3.91
CA LEU A 621 -19.29 -3.19 -3.62
C LEU A 621 -20.66 -3.88 -3.72
N TYR A 622 -21.74 -3.12 -3.90
CA TYR A 622 -23.12 -3.61 -3.89
C TYR A 622 -23.93 -3.18 -5.14
N SER A 623 -23.49 -2.15 -5.86
CA SER A 623 -24.09 -1.73 -7.14
C SER A 623 -23.57 -2.57 -8.32
N GLU A 624 -24.40 -3.47 -8.85
CA GLU A 624 -24.06 -4.22 -10.06
C GLU A 624 -24.09 -3.35 -11.32
N HIS A 625 -25.10 -2.49 -11.47
CA HIS A 625 -25.33 -1.71 -12.70
C HIS A 625 -24.29 -0.60 -12.95
N THR A 626 -23.80 0.09 -11.91
CA THR A 626 -22.80 1.17 -12.09
C THR A 626 -21.44 0.61 -12.54
N SER A 627 -21.08 -0.59 -12.05
CA SER A 627 -19.81 -1.23 -12.40
C SER A 627 -19.75 -1.71 -13.85
N GLN A 628 -20.86 -2.20 -14.41
CA GLN A 628 -20.94 -2.63 -15.81
C GLN A 628 -20.79 -1.46 -16.80
N TYR A 629 -21.38 -0.30 -16.48
CA TYR A 629 -21.25 0.90 -17.30
C TYR A 629 -19.80 1.41 -17.35
N GLU A 630 -19.11 1.45 -16.20
CA GLU A 630 -17.69 1.84 -16.15
C GLU A 630 -16.76 0.80 -16.81
N LEU A 631 -17.07 -0.49 -16.70
CA LEU A 631 -16.36 -1.54 -17.43
C LEU A 631 -16.49 -1.36 -18.95
N GLN A 632 -17.68 -0.99 -19.42
CA GLN A 632 -17.92 -0.75 -20.84
C GLN A 632 -17.16 0.48 -21.35
N LYS A 633 -17.10 1.53 -20.52
CA LYS A 633 -16.30 2.75 -20.79
C LYS A 633 -14.79 2.46 -20.81
N LEU A 634 -14.31 1.56 -19.96
CA LEU A 634 -12.91 1.09 -19.94
C LEU A 634 -12.56 0.17 -21.11
N LYS A 635 -13.51 -0.61 -21.65
CA LYS A 635 -13.29 -1.40 -22.87
C LYS A 635 -13.21 -0.52 -24.13
N THR A 636 -13.81 0.66 -24.08
CA THR A 636 -13.86 1.61 -25.21
C THR A 636 -12.76 2.68 -25.20
N ALA A 637 -11.91 2.72 -24.16
CA ALA A 637 -10.83 3.70 -23.96
C ALA A 637 -9.47 2.99 -23.87
#